data_AF-A0A381VL06-F1
#
_entry.id   AF-A0A381VL06-F1
#
_cell.length_a   1.000
_cell.length_b   1.000
_cell.length_c   1.000
_cell.angle_alpha   90.00
_cell.angle_beta   90.00
_cell.angle_gamma   90.00
#
_symmetry.space_group_name_H-M   'P 1'
#
loop_
_entity.id
_entity.type
_entity.pdbx_description
1 polymer ?
#
loop_
_entity_poly.entity_id
_entity_poly.type
_entity_poly.pdbx_seq_one_letter_code
_entity_poly.pdbx_strand_id
1 'polypeptide(L)'
;MIFITVFSRVNLYGQDDLIFVPDGGIRVDSAGISKALIDTAGSYLIYYSHGPDQGLAVSEDGLDFTVVNIQDHPDHRHHVLPDSTHRRYFVEIEDDTARLKSQSSDSGSGFSMDPGNRYVFSSNDAITGPHVYATYFNNALGEVYMVYLAGEIDNARSIHSEPGNNGWDLGS
;
A
#
# COMPACT_ATOMS: atom_id res chain seq x y z
N MET A 1 50.64 24.82 45.09
CA MET A 1 50.27 24.18 43.81
C MET A 1 48.87 24.65 43.47
N ILE A 2 48.74 25.54 42.49
CA ILE A 2 47.48 26.23 42.16
C ILE A 2 46.82 25.46 41.02
N PHE A 3 45.60 24.97 41.24
CA PHE A 3 44.76 24.38 40.21
C PHE A 3 44.10 25.50 39.42
N ILE A 4 44.39 25.59 38.12
CA ILE A 4 43.69 26.46 37.19
C ILE A 4 42.64 25.62 36.49
N THR A 5 41.39 25.80 36.86
CA THR A 5 40.24 25.20 36.18
C THR A 5 39.87 26.08 34.98
N VAL A 6 40.17 25.61 33.78
CA VAL A 6 39.76 26.27 32.53
C VAL A 6 38.32 25.87 32.23
N PHE A 7 37.37 26.77 32.44
CA PHE A 7 36.00 26.61 31.94
C PHE A 7 35.98 26.98 30.46
N SER A 8 36.13 25.98 29.58
CA SER A 8 35.79 26.15 28.16
C SER A 8 34.27 26.28 28.04
N ARG A 9 33.81 27.47 27.64
CA ARG A 9 32.44 27.64 27.14
C ARG A 9 32.34 26.89 25.82
N VAL A 10 31.77 25.69 25.85
CA VAL A 10 31.28 25.05 24.63
C VAL A 10 30.10 25.89 24.17
N ASN A 11 30.33 26.76 23.19
CA ASN A 11 29.24 27.33 22.42
C ASN A 11 28.70 26.17 21.58
N LEU A 12 27.63 25.53 22.06
CA LEU A 12 26.75 24.76 21.18
C LEU A 12 26.16 25.78 20.20
N TYR A 13 26.79 25.92 19.04
CA TYR A 13 26.08 26.42 17.87
C TYR A 13 25.08 25.34 17.51
N GLY A 14 23.81 25.56 17.87
CA GLY A 14 22.72 24.90 17.17
C GLY A 14 22.89 25.25 15.71
N GLN A 15 23.24 24.26 14.89
CA GLN A 15 23.26 24.45 13.45
C GLN A 15 21.80 24.64 13.04
N ASP A 16 21.47 25.90 12.74
CA ASP A 16 20.17 26.33 12.23
C ASP A 16 19.74 25.43 11.06
N ASP A 17 18.49 25.01 11.14
CA ASP A 17 17.61 24.45 10.11
C ASP A 17 18.18 23.33 9.22
N LEU A 18 17.69 22.11 9.47
CA LEU A 18 17.62 21.09 8.43
C LEU A 18 16.74 21.63 7.29
N ILE A 19 17.37 22.21 6.27
CA ILE A 19 16.68 22.59 5.04
C ILE A 19 16.39 21.29 4.29
N PHE A 20 15.18 20.77 4.49
CA PHE A 20 14.62 19.75 3.62
C PHE A 20 14.24 20.41 2.31
N VAL A 21 15.13 20.36 1.33
CA VAL A 21 14.73 20.51 -0.08
C VAL A 21 14.17 19.16 -0.47
N PRO A 22 12.84 19.01 -0.62
CA PRO A 22 12.31 17.73 -1.06
C PRO A 22 12.82 17.50 -2.48
N ASP A 23 13.08 16.24 -2.83
CA ASP A 23 13.62 15.88 -4.13
C ASP A 23 12.77 16.46 -5.29
N GLY A 24 13.40 16.48 -6.47
CA GLY A 24 12.75 16.87 -7.72
C GLY A 24 11.73 15.83 -8.22
N GLY A 25 11.48 14.76 -7.44
CA GLY A 25 10.58 13.67 -7.80
C GLY A 25 9.18 14.17 -8.14
N ILE A 26 8.41 13.35 -8.86
CA ILE A 26 7.06 13.73 -9.25
C ILE A 26 6.20 13.95 -8.01
N ARG A 27 5.71 15.19 -7.87
CA ARG A 27 4.62 15.52 -6.97
C ARG A 27 3.35 15.55 -7.78
N VAL A 28 2.48 14.58 -7.52
CA VAL A 28 1.10 14.65 -7.95
C VAL A 28 0.31 15.23 -6.80
N ASP A 29 -0.10 16.49 -6.92
CA ASP A 29 -0.94 17.13 -5.92
C ASP A 29 -2.26 16.38 -5.79
N SER A 30 -2.77 16.27 -4.55
CA SER A 30 -4.05 15.61 -4.26
C SER A 30 -4.16 14.18 -4.79
N ALA A 31 -3.04 13.43 -4.79
CA ALA A 31 -3.01 12.04 -5.20
C ALA A 31 -2.90 11.06 -4.02
N GLY A 32 -3.57 9.92 -4.16
CA GLY A 32 -3.40 8.76 -3.28
C GLY A 32 -2.53 7.71 -3.93
N ILE A 33 -1.48 7.23 -3.25
CA ILE A 33 -0.70 6.10 -3.75
C ILE A 33 -1.55 4.84 -3.61
N SER A 34 -1.80 4.15 -4.72
CA SER A 34 -2.54 2.88 -4.72
C SER A 34 -1.60 1.68 -4.67
N LYS A 35 -0.40 1.76 -5.28
CA LYS A 35 0.65 0.75 -5.16
C LYS A 35 2.02 1.29 -5.54
N ALA A 36 3.07 0.81 -4.87
CA ALA A 36 4.45 1.00 -5.28
C ALA A 36 5.16 -0.36 -5.38
N LEU A 37 5.94 -0.60 -6.42
CA LEU A 37 6.76 -1.81 -6.58
C LEU A 37 7.95 -1.58 -7.52
N ILE A 38 8.85 -2.56 -7.57
CA ILE A 38 9.88 -2.68 -8.61
C ILE A 38 9.44 -3.84 -9.51
N ASP A 39 9.39 -3.63 -10.82
CA ASP A 39 9.02 -4.68 -11.76
C ASP A 39 10.18 -5.66 -12.03
N THR A 40 9.94 -6.65 -12.89
CA THR A 40 10.96 -7.66 -13.23
C THR A 40 12.10 -7.13 -14.09
N ALA A 41 11.92 -5.98 -14.74
CA ALA A 41 12.97 -5.30 -15.49
C ALA A 41 13.86 -4.44 -14.56
N GLY A 42 13.41 -4.16 -13.34
CA GLY A 42 14.11 -3.34 -12.36
C GLY A 42 13.60 -1.90 -12.30
N SER A 43 12.56 -1.56 -13.06
CA SER A 43 11.96 -0.23 -13.04
C SER A 43 11.07 -0.07 -11.80
N TYR A 44 11.10 1.11 -11.19
CA TYR A 44 10.24 1.49 -10.08
C TYR A 44 8.90 2.00 -10.64
N LEU A 45 7.79 1.45 -10.15
CA LEU A 45 6.44 1.80 -10.57
C LEU A 45 5.66 2.35 -9.38
N ILE A 46 5.04 3.52 -9.55
CA ILE A 46 4.09 4.11 -8.61
C ILE A 46 2.75 4.27 -9.30
N TYR A 47 1.79 3.45 -8.88
CA TYR A 47 0.38 3.62 -9.22
C TYR A 47 -0.26 4.59 -8.24
N TYR A 48 -1.02 5.53 -8.77
CA TYR A 48 -1.68 6.55 -7.97
C TYR A 48 -3.10 6.83 -8.49
N SER A 49 -3.95 7.34 -7.62
CA SER A 49 -5.24 7.93 -7.96
C SER A 49 -5.16 9.44 -7.85
N HIS A 50 -5.81 10.16 -8.76
CA HIS A 50 -6.02 11.60 -8.67
C HIS A 50 -7.49 11.89 -8.95
N GLY A 51 -8.27 12.05 -7.87
CA GLY A 51 -9.73 12.02 -7.97
C GLY A 51 -10.23 10.67 -8.51
N PRO A 52 -11.09 10.65 -9.55
CA PRO A 52 -11.56 9.40 -10.17
C PRO A 52 -10.51 8.75 -11.09
N ASP A 53 -9.47 9.48 -11.48
CA ASP A 53 -8.50 9.04 -12.48
C ASP A 53 -7.39 8.18 -11.86
N GLN A 54 -6.87 7.25 -12.63
CA GLN A 54 -5.75 6.38 -12.27
C GLN A 54 -4.54 6.73 -13.12
N GLY A 55 -3.37 6.81 -12.49
CA GLY A 55 -2.11 7.12 -13.15
C GLY A 55 -1.00 6.15 -12.79
N LEU A 56 0.07 6.19 -13.58
CA LEU A 56 1.31 5.46 -13.36
C LEU A 56 2.48 6.42 -13.57
N ALA A 57 3.39 6.43 -12.61
CA ALA A 57 4.70 7.04 -12.74
C ALA A 57 5.79 5.96 -12.68
N VAL A 58 6.78 6.06 -13.56
CA VAL A 58 7.89 5.08 -13.66
C VAL A 58 9.24 5.77 -13.43
N SER A 59 10.20 5.05 -12.87
CA SER A 59 11.57 5.51 -12.67
C SER A 59 12.57 4.36 -12.84
N GLU A 60 13.75 4.64 -13.38
CA GLU A 60 14.85 3.67 -13.51
C GLU A 60 15.82 3.71 -12.32
N ASP A 61 15.89 4.82 -11.61
CA ASP A 61 16.80 5.04 -10.48
C ASP A 61 16.10 5.14 -9.12
N GLY A 62 14.76 5.14 -9.13
CA GLY A 62 13.91 5.27 -7.95
C GLY A 62 13.84 6.68 -7.38
N LEU A 63 14.39 7.67 -8.08
CA LEU A 63 14.45 9.07 -7.66
C LEU A 63 13.67 9.96 -8.64
N ASP A 64 13.98 9.84 -9.93
CA ASP A 64 13.37 10.64 -10.98
C ASP A 64 12.24 9.84 -11.65
N PHE A 65 11.01 10.25 -11.38
CA PHE A 65 9.81 9.62 -11.95
C PHE A 65 9.32 10.35 -13.19
N THR A 66 8.70 9.62 -14.12
CA THR A 66 8.00 10.16 -15.29
C THR A 66 6.58 9.62 -15.35
N VAL A 67 5.58 10.50 -15.52
CA VAL A 67 4.18 10.07 -15.74
C VAL A 67 4.08 9.43 -17.12
N VAL A 68 3.49 8.24 -17.17
CA VAL A 68 3.26 7.49 -18.41
C VAL A 68 1.79 7.14 -18.56
N ASN A 69 1.41 6.75 -19.77
CA ASN A 69 0.10 6.17 -20.00
C ASN A 69 0.06 4.77 -19.36
N ILE A 70 -0.81 4.60 -18.36
CA ILE A 70 -0.95 3.34 -17.61
C ILE A 70 -1.29 2.15 -18.51
N GLN A 71 -1.95 2.36 -19.65
CA GLN A 71 -2.34 1.28 -20.57
C GLN A 71 -1.17 0.70 -21.38
N ASP A 72 -0.05 1.41 -21.42
CA ASP A 72 1.16 0.97 -22.14
C ASP A 72 2.02 0.04 -21.26
N HIS A 73 1.63 -0.20 -20.01
CA HIS A 73 2.35 -1.02 -19.03
C HIS A 73 1.46 -2.15 -18.46
N PRO A 74 2.05 -3.32 -18.10
CA PRO A 74 1.31 -4.36 -17.42
C PRO A 74 0.75 -3.89 -16.07
N ASP A 75 -0.51 -4.21 -15.78
CA ASP A 75 -1.16 -3.78 -14.54
C ASP A 75 -0.78 -4.66 -13.34
N HIS A 76 0.18 -4.15 -12.56
CA HIS A 76 0.71 -4.82 -11.37
C HIS A 76 -0.08 -4.56 -10.08
N ARG A 77 -1.28 -3.95 -10.14
CA ARG A 77 -2.14 -3.69 -8.96
C ARG A 77 -2.88 -4.93 -8.45
N HIS A 78 -2.18 -6.06 -8.37
CA HIS A 78 -2.62 -7.31 -7.78
C HIS A 78 -1.62 -7.77 -6.71
N HIS A 79 -2.05 -8.56 -5.75
CA HIS A 79 -1.19 -9.22 -4.77
C HIS A 79 -0.80 -10.61 -5.25
N VAL A 80 0.45 -11.02 -5.07
CA VAL A 80 0.89 -12.39 -5.41
C VAL A 80 0.82 -13.22 -4.13
N LEU A 81 0.03 -14.28 -4.16
CA LEU A 81 -0.24 -15.15 -3.02
C LEU A 81 0.88 -16.20 -2.83
N PRO A 82 0.94 -16.90 -1.68
CA PRO A 82 1.95 -17.93 -1.42
C PRO A 82 1.97 -19.06 -2.46
N ASP A 83 0.83 -19.36 -3.08
CA ASP A 83 0.70 -20.34 -4.16
C ASP A 83 0.99 -19.77 -5.56
N SER A 84 1.52 -18.55 -5.63
CA SER A 84 1.77 -17.79 -6.87
C SER A 84 0.52 -17.31 -7.61
N THR A 85 -0.68 -17.51 -7.07
CA THR A 85 -1.90 -16.91 -7.63
C THR A 85 -1.85 -15.39 -7.52
N HIS A 86 -2.23 -14.69 -8.59
CA HIS A 86 -2.36 -13.24 -8.59
C HIS A 86 -3.79 -12.87 -8.21
N ARG A 87 -3.98 -12.08 -7.15
CA ARG A 87 -5.31 -11.71 -6.63
C ARG A 87 -5.50 -10.21 -6.52
N ARG A 88 -6.66 -9.72 -6.97
CA ARG A 88 -7.13 -8.35 -6.75
C ARG A 88 -8.25 -8.39 -5.73
N TYR A 89 -8.10 -7.66 -4.65
CA TYR A 89 -9.15 -7.50 -3.64
C TYR A 89 -9.89 -6.18 -3.85
N PHE A 90 -11.19 -6.16 -3.60
CA PHE A 90 -12.00 -4.95 -3.67
C PHE A 90 -13.20 -5.07 -2.72
N VAL A 91 -13.73 -3.94 -2.28
CA VAL A 91 -14.89 -3.90 -1.38
C VAL A 91 -16.16 -3.70 -2.19
N GLU A 92 -17.16 -4.52 -1.89
CA GLU A 92 -18.52 -4.41 -2.39
C GLU A 92 -19.46 -4.14 -1.23
N ILE A 93 -20.38 -3.19 -1.39
CA ILE A 93 -21.38 -2.84 -0.37
C ILE A 93 -22.75 -3.22 -0.92
N GLU A 94 -23.43 -4.12 -0.21
CA GLU A 94 -24.78 -4.56 -0.52
C GLU A 94 -25.56 -4.65 0.80
N ASP A 95 -26.72 -4.01 0.85
CA ASP A 95 -27.59 -3.91 2.03
C ASP A 95 -26.83 -3.45 3.29
N ASP A 96 -26.13 -2.31 3.19
CA ASP A 96 -25.29 -1.71 4.25
C ASP A 96 -24.20 -2.64 4.82
N THR A 97 -23.93 -3.76 4.14
CA THR A 97 -22.90 -4.72 4.54
C THR A 97 -21.72 -4.63 3.57
N ALA A 98 -20.58 -4.18 4.08
CA ALA A 98 -19.34 -4.19 3.33
C ALA A 98 -18.73 -5.61 3.32
N ARG A 99 -18.38 -6.08 2.12
CA ARG A 99 -17.81 -7.40 1.87
C ARG A 99 -16.53 -7.26 1.07
N LEU A 100 -15.49 -7.96 1.49
CA LEU A 100 -14.25 -8.07 0.73
C LEU A 100 -14.46 -9.14 -0.34
N LYS A 101 -14.32 -8.76 -1.61
CA LYS A 101 -14.42 -9.63 -2.79
C LYS A 101 -13.05 -9.73 -3.45
N SER A 102 -12.91 -10.66 -4.39
CA SER A 102 -11.68 -10.78 -5.14
C SER A 102 -11.86 -11.30 -6.56
N GLN A 103 -10.85 -11.04 -7.37
CA GLN A 103 -10.63 -11.69 -8.65
C GLN A 103 -9.24 -12.33 -8.67
N SER A 104 -9.11 -13.50 -9.30
CA SER A 104 -7.85 -14.22 -9.41
C SER A 104 -7.37 -14.39 -10.85
N SER A 105 -6.07 -14.58 -11.02
CA SER A 105 -5.40 -14.92 -12.28
C SER A 105 -4.17 -15.78 -12.00
N ASP A 106 -3.92 -16.77 -12.86
CA ASP A 106 -2.72 -17.61 -12.79
C ASP A 106 -1.48 -16.92 -13.42
N SER A 107 -1.68 -15.82 -14.15
CA SER A 107 -0.62 -15.16 -14.93
C SER A 107 -0.41 -13.69 -14.57
N GLY A 108 -1.22 -13.14 -13.66
CA GLY A 108 -1.25 -11.70 -13.39
C GLY A 108 -1.93 -10.87 -14.48
N SER A 109 -2.49 -11.53 -15.50
CA SER A 109 -3.28 -10.93 -16.58
C SER A 109 -4.59 -11.70 -16.76
N GLY A 110 -5.67 -11.02 -17.19
CA GLY A 110 -6.99 -11.66 -17.34
C GLY A 110 -7.56 -12.17 -16.02
N PHE A 111 -8.23 -11.30 -15.28
CA PHE A 111 -8.77 -11.61 -13.96
C PHE A 111 -10.21 -12.12 -14.05
N SER A 112 -10.53 -13.17 -13.29
CA SER A 112 -11.88 -13.73 -13.18
C SER A 112 -12.41 -13.58 -11.77
N MET A 113 -13.72 -13.36 -11.63
CA MET A 113 -14.37 -13.21 -10.33
C MET A 113 -14.26 -14.48 -9.48
N ASP A 114 -13.77 -14.34 -8.25
CA ASP A 114 -13.76 -15.44 -7.30
C ASP A 114 -15.17 -15.61 -6.69
N PRO A 115 -15.64 -16.84 -6.45
CA PRO A 115 -16.94 -17.08 -5.83
C PRO A 115 -16.95 -16.60 -4.38
N GLY A 116 -18.09 -16.11 -3.87
CA GLY A 116 -18.24 -15.76 -2.44
C GLY A 116 -17.45 -14.51 -2.02
N ASN A 117 -17.19 -14.38 -0.72
CA ASN A 117 -16.52 -13.24 -0.10
C ASN A 117 -15.30 -13.73 0.68
N ARG A 118 -14.27 -12.88 0.80
CA ARG A 118 -13.02 -13.15 1.52
C ARG A 118 -13.11 -12.78 2.99
N TYR A 119 -13.95 -11.79 3.28
CA TYR A 119 -14.21 -11.25 4.61
C TYR A 119 -15.52 -10.46 4.60
N VAL A 120 -16.21 -10.42 5.73
CA VAL A 120 -17.35 -9.52 5.96
C VAL A 120 -16.92 -8.55 7.05
N PHE A 121 -16.91 -7.26 6.73
CA PHE A 121 -16.48 -6.25 7.68
C PHE A 121 -17.48 -6.10 8.82
N SER A 122 -16.98 -5.74 10.01
CA SER A 122 -17.85 -5.46 11.15
C SER A 122 -18.59 -4.15 10.91
N SER A 123 -19.82 -4.01 11.43
CA SER A 123 -20.52 -2.72 11.43
C SER A 123 -19.73 -1.62 12.15
N ASN A 124 -18.91 -1.99 13.14
CA ASN A 124 -18.02 -1.07 13.86
C ASN A 124 -16.84 -0.55 13.02
N ASP A 125 -16.58 -1.14 11.85
CA ASP A 125 -15.56 -0.65 10.92
C ASP A 125 -16.04 0.58 10.14
N ALA A 126 -17.36 0.86 10.15
CA ALA A 126 -17.97 2.03 9.51
C ALA A 126 -17.57 2.21 8.03
N ILE A 127 -17.36 1.11 7.31
CA ILE A 127 -17.03 1.13 5.88
C ILE A 127 -18.29 1.47 5.08
N THR A 128 -18.35 2.71 4.60
CA THR A 128 -19.50 3.26 3.87
C THR A 128 -19.26 3.40 2.37
N GLY A 129 -18.05 3.08 1.89
CA GLY A 129 -17.69 3.14 0.47
C GLY A 129 -16.76 2.00 0.04
N PRO A 130 -16.61 1.79 -1.28
CA PRO A 130 -15.74 0.75 -1.83
C PRO A 130 -14.24 1.07 -1.69
N HIS A 131 -13.90 2.31 -1.34
CA HIS A 131 -12.54 2.78 -1.19
C HIS A 131 -12.10 2.64 0.27
N VAL A 132 -11.46 1.52 0.58
CA VAL A 132 -10.80 1.28 1.86
C VAL A 132 -9.29 1.34 1.64
N TYR A 133 -8.62 2.20 2.41
CA TYR A 133 -7.16 2.23 2.41
C TYR A 133 -6.64 0.94 3.03
N ALA A 134 -5.99 0.11 2.21
CA ALA A 134 -5.53 -1.20 2.63
C ALA A 134 -4.22 -1.58 1.94
N THR A 135 -3.44 -2.42 2.62
CA THR A 135 -2.28 -3.11 2.07
C THR A 135 -2.33 -4.59 2.38
N TYR A 136 -1.73 -5.39 1.51
CA TYR A 136 -1.69 -6.84 1.61
C TYR A 136 -0.24 -7.31 1.63
N PHE A 137 0.06 -8.32 2.45
CA PHE A 137 1.37 -8.94 2.47
C PHE A 137 1.27 -10.41 2.87
N ASN A 138 2.24 -11.22 2.42
CA ASN A 138 2.41 -12.59 2.89
C ASN A 138 3.46 -12.60 3.99
N ASN A 139 3.22 -13.33 5.08
CA ASN A 139 4.28 -13.57 6.05
C ASN A 139 5.12 -14.80 5.68
N ALA A 140 6.17 -15.06 6.46
CA ALA A 140 7.08 -16.19 6.22
C ALA A 140 6.43 -17.57 6.43
N LEU A 141 5.27 -17.64 7.09
CA LEU A 141 4.52 -18.88 7.33
C LEU A 141 3.51 -19.18 6.22
N GLY A 142 3.36 -18.28 5.23
CA GLY A 142 2.38 -18.42 4.16
C GLY A 142 0.98 -17.94 4.54
N GLU A 143 0.84 -17.16 5.61
CA GLU A 143 -0.39 -16.42 5.92
C GLU A 143 -0.48 -15.20 5.02
N VAL A 144 -1.70 -14.81 4.66
CA VAL A 144 -1.99 -13.60 3.89
C VAL A 144 -2.66 -12.61 4.82
N TYR A 145 -2.07 -11.44 4.98
CA TYR A 145 -2.60 -10.36 5.80
C TYR A 145 -3.21 -9.27 4.93
N MET A 146 -4.26 -8.65 5.46
CA MET A 146 -4.74 -7.34 5.04
C MET A 146 -4.67 -6.41 6.25
N VAL A 147 -3.96 -5.30 6.11
CA VAL A 147 -4.01 -4.18 7.05
C VAL A 147 -4.79 -3.07 6.40
N TYR A 148 -5.80 -2.53 7.09
CA TYR A 148 -6.70 -1.53 6.54
C TYR A 148 -7.07 -0.47 7.58
N LEU A 149 -7.43 0.72 7.09
CA LEU A 149 -7.93 1.81 7.92
C LEU A 149 -9.45 1.78 7.99
N ALA A 150 -10.01 1.80 9.20
CA ALA A 150 -11.45 1.77 9.42
C ALA A 150 -11.87 2.29 10.82
N GLY A 151 -13.15 2.65 10.95
CA GLY A 151 -13.75 3.26 12.14
C GLY A 151 -13.60 4.79 12.18
N GLU A 152 -14.12 5.43 13.24
CA GLU A 152 -14.27 6.89 13.31
C GLU A 152 -12.95 7.70 13.28
N ILE A 153 -11.82 7.10 13.67
CA ILE A 153 -10.49 7.75 13.69
C ILE A 153 -9.52 7.02 12.74
N ASP A 154 -10.03 6.34 11.70
CA ASP A 154 -9.20 5.58 10.74
C ASP A 154 -8.18 4.67 11.43
N ASN A 155 -8.66 3.88 12.40
CA ASN A 155 -7.79 2.97 13.14
C ASN A 155 -7.26 1.88 12.20
N ALA A 156 -5.96 1.62 12.28
CA ALA A 156 -5.36 0.48 11.61
C ALA A 156 -5.90 -0.83 12.22
N ARG A 157 -6.46 -1.68 11.37
CA ARG A 157 -6.97 -3.01 11.69
C ARG A 157 -6.28 -4.04 10.83
N SER A 158 -6.24 -5.28 11.29
CA SER A 158 -5.67 -6.39 10.55
C SER A 158 -6.59 -7.59 10.56
N ILE A 159 -6.63 -8.28 9.44
CA ILE A 159 -7.30 -9.57 9.24
C ILE A 159 -6.33 -10.49 8.47
N HIS A 160 -6.43 -11.79 8.65
CA HIS A 160 -5.49 -12.74 8.04
C HIS A 160 -6.09 -14.10 7.71
N SER A 161 -5.47 -14.79 6.76
CA SER A 161 -5.78 -16.18 6.44
C SER A 161 -4.73 -17.11 7.01
N GLU A 162 -5.16 -18.25 7.53
CA GLU A 162 -4.28 -19.34 7.95
C GLU A 162 -3.35 -19.84 6.82
N PRO A 163 -2.20 -20.44 7.16
CA PRO A 163 -1.30 -21.05 6.18
C PRO A 163 -2.02 -22.05 5.27
N GLY A 164 -1.74 -21.98 3.96
CA GLY A 164 -2.35 -22.87 2.96
C GLY A 164 -3.79 -22.54 2.56
N ASN A 165 -4.43 -21.57 3.24
CA ASN A 165 -5.69 -21.00 2.79
C ASN A 165 -5.50 -20.01 1.62
N ASN A 166 -4.29 -19.46 1.44
CA ASN A 166 -3.92 -18.55 0.34
C ASN A 166 -4.88 -17.37 0.20
N GLY A 167 -5.27 -16.73 1.31
CA GLY A 167 -6.11 -15.53 1.30
C GLY A 167 -7.53 -15.77 0.78
N TRP A 168 -8.05 -16.99 0.88
CA TRP A 168 -9.45 -17.30 0.60
C TRP A 168 -10.36 -16.82 1.74
N ASP A 169 -10.00 -17.02 3.00
CA ASP A 169 -10.72 -16.56 4.17
C ASP A 169 -9.77 -15.75 5.05
N LEU A 170 -10.01 -14.44 5.13
CA LEU A 170 -9.18 -13.52 5.89
C LEU A 170 -9.70 -13.31 7.33
N GLY A 171 -10.80 -13.95 7.74
CA GLY A 171 -11.41 -13.73 9.06
C GLY A 171 -10.92 -14.65 10.18
N SER A 172 -9.79 -15.35 10.00
CA SER A 172 -9.25 -16.30 10.98
C SER A 172 -8.55 -15.62 12.15
#